data_AF-A0AAW1LZS2-F1
#
_entry.id   AF-A0AAW1LZS2-F1
#
_cell.length_a   1.000
_cell.length_b   1.000
_cell.length_c   1.000
_cell.angle_alpha   90.00
_cell.angle_beta   90.00
_cell.angle_gamma   90.00
#
_symmetry.space_group_name_H-M   'P 1'
#
loop_
_entity.id
_entity.type
_entity.pdbx_description
1 polymer ?
#
loop_
_entity_poly.entity_id
_entity_poly.type
_entity_poly.pdbx_seq_one_letter_code
_entity_poly.pdbx_strand_id
1 'polypeptide(L)'
;MSKRKHTTLNLQQKREIIRSVDSGESVRSVAVKYSIGKSTVSDICKNKANIMDYVAEDHNLDKRKTLRLSAYPAMEKALYTWFVQERAKSFVHLVCSGKG
;
A
#
# COMPACT_ATOMS: atom_id res chain seq x y z
N MET A 1 21.01 -20.01 18.03
CA MET A 1 19.73 -19.52 17.48
C MET A 1 19.96 -19.08 16.04
N SER A 2 19.34 -19.73 15.06
CA SER A 2 19.48 -19.33 13.64
C SER A 2 18.75 -18.00 13.40
N LYS A 3 19.41 -17.06 12.70
CA LYS A 3 18.81 -15.78 12.31
C LYS A 3 17.66 -16.08 11.36
N ARG A 4 16.42 -15.73 11.76
CA ARG A 4 15.27 -15.88 10.86
C ARG A 4 15.51 -15.07 9.60
N LYS A 5 15.20 -15.66 8.45
CA LYS A 5 15.21 -14.96 7.16
C LYS A 5 14.25 -13.77 7.23
N HIS A 6 14.70 -12.61 6.76
CA HIS A 6 13.85 -11.43 6.68
C HIS A 6 12.84 -11.60 5.55
N THR A 7 11.55 -11.60 5.89
CA THR A 7 10.44 -11.67 4.92
C THR A 7 9.88 -10.26 4.71
N THR A 8 10.00 -9.74 3.49
CA THR A 8 9.44 -8.43 3.15
C THR A 8 8.00 -8.58 2.70
N LEU A 9 7.06 -8.10 3.52
CA LEU A 9 5.62 -8.14 3.24
C LEU A 9 5.18 -6.93 2.40
N ASN A 10 4.36 -7.16 1.37
CA ASN A 10 3.69 -6.09 0.63
C ASN A 10 2.43 -5.60 1.38
N LEU A 11 1.82 -4.52 0.87
CA LEU A 11 0.67 -3.89 1.52
C LEU A 11 -0.56 -4.81 1.55
N GLN A 12 -0.80 -5.56 0.47
CA GLN A 12 -1.87 -6.56 0.41
C GLN A 12 -1.73 -7.65 1.47
N GLN A 13 -0.53 -8.20 1.68
CA GLN A 13 -0.26 -9.21 2.70
C GLN A 13 -0.47 -8.65 4.11
N LYS A 14 -0.06 -7.40 4.35
CA LYS A 14 -0.31 -6.72 5.64
C LYS A 14 -1.80 -6.54 5.91
N ARG A 15 -2.59 -6.16 4.90
CA ARG A 15 -4.06 -6.10 4.98
C ARG A 15 -4.66 -7.46 5.33
N GLU A 16 -4.21 -8.52 4.66
CA GLU A 16 -4.70 -9.88 4.92
C GLU A 16 -4.37 -10.34 6.33
N ILE A 17 -3.17 -10.06 6.83
CA ILE A 17 -2.78 -10.33 8.22
C ILE A 17 -3.73 -9.65 9.20
N ILE A 18 -4.09 -8.38 8.97
CA ILE A 18 -5.05 -7.66 9.82
C ILE A 18 -6.42 -8.35 9.79
N ARG A 19 -6.92 -8.70 8.60
CA ARG A 19 -8.22 -9.38 8.45
C ARG A 19 -8.25 -10.74 9.15
N SER A 20 -7.18 -11.53 9.01
CA SER A 20 -7.02 -12.81 9.72
C SER A 20 -7.09 -12.64 11.23
N VAL A 21 -6.41 -11.64 11.79
CA VAL A 21 -6.44 -11.40 13.24
C VAL A 21 -7.81 -10.89 13.69
N ASP A 22 -8.44 -9.98 12.94
CA ASP A 22 -9.79 -9.47 13.22
C ASP A 22 -10.85 -10.57 13.15
N SER A 23 -10.67 -11.59 12.29
CA SER A 23 -11.58 -12.74 12.19
C SER A 23 -11.38 -13.78 13.29
N GLY A 24 -10.44 -13.55 14.22
CA GLY A 24 -10.17 -14.41 15.37
C GLY A 24 -9.02 -15.39 15.16
N GLU A 25 -8.28 -15.34 14.05
CA GLU A 25 -7.08 -16.16 13.89
C GLU A 25 -5.99 -15.75 14.89
N SER A 26 -5.41 -16.72 15.58
CA SER A 26 -4.38 -16.42 16.59
C SER A 26 -3.13 -15.80 15.95
N VAL A 27 -2.52 -14.85 16.65
CA VAL A 27 -1.23 -14.23 16.26
C VAL A 27 -0.15 -15.28 15.98
N ARG A 28 -0.17 -16.41 16.70
CA ARG A 28 0.78 -17.51 16.48
C ARG A 28 0.56 -18.18 15.12
N SER A 29 -0.69 -18.48 14.76
CA SER A 29 -1.03 -19.09 13.46
C SER A 29 -0.58 -18.19 12.31
N VAL A 30 -0.94 -16.90 12.39
CA VAL A 30 -0.59 -15.90 11.38
C VAL A 30 0.93 -15.75 11.24
N ALA A 31 1.67 -15.72 12.36
CA ALA A 31 3.12 -15.63 12.33
C ALA A 31 3.77 -16.83 11.59
N VAL A 32 3.25 -18.04 11.81
CA VAL A 32 3.71 -19.25 11.11
C VAL A 32 3.35 -19.19 9.62
N LYS A 33 2.10 -18.87 9.29
CA LYS A 33 1.57 -18.78 7.92
C LYS A 33 2.41 -17.85 7.03
N TYR A 34 2.80 -16.70 7.55
CA TYR A 34 3.59 -15.70 6.82
C TYR A 34 5.10 -15.80 7.07
N SER A 35 5.56 -16.77 7.86
CA SER A 35 6.97 -16.94 8.25
C SER A 35 7.60 -15.64 8.81
N ILE A 36 6.87 -14.97 9.71
CA ILE A 36 7.27 -13.72 10.38
C ILE A 36 7.31 -13.88 11.91
N GLY A 37 7.87 -12.90 12.61
CA GLY A 37 7.84 -12.86 14.07
C GLY A 37 6.46 -12.46 14.59
N LYS A 38 6.09 -12.95 15.79
CA LYS A 38 4.88 -12.49 16.51
C LYS A 38 4.88 -10.99 16.76
N SER A 39 6.06 -10.41 17.04
CA SER A 39 6.23 -8.97 17.18
C SER A 39 5.83 -8.24 15.89
N THR A 40 6.27 -8.72 14.73
CA THR A 40 5.89 -8.16 13.43
C THR A 40 4.39 -8.20 13.19
N VAL A 41 3.70 -9.28 13.55
CA VAL A 41 2.22 -9.35 13.48
C VAL A 41 1.60 -8.28 14.38
N SER A 42 2.09 -8.14 15.61
CA SER A 42 1.61 -7.12 16.54
C SER A 42 1.83 -5.70 16.02
N ASP A 43 3.01 -5.41 15.46
CA ASP A 43 3.33 -4.10 14.90
C ASP A 43 2.45 -3.77 13.68
N ILE A 44 2.18 -4.77 12.82
CA ILE A 44 1.23 -4.63 11.71
C ILE A 44 -0.17 -4.30 12.24
N CYS A 45 -0.63 -4.99 13.27
CA CYS A 45 -1.96 -4.75 13.86
C CYS A 45 -2.04 -3.38 14.54
N LYS A 46 -0.98 -2.93 15.22
CA LYS A 46 -0.90 -1.58 15.81
C LYS A 46 -0.97 -0.49 14.74
N ASN A 47 -0.37 -0.73 13.57
CA ASN A 47 -0.37 0.20 12.45
C ASN A 47 -1.58 0.02 11.51
N LYS A 48 -2.66 -0.63 11.98
CA LYS A 48 -3.83 -0.99 11.17
C LYS A 48 -4.46 0.20 10.45
N ALA A 49 -4.72 1.30 11.15
CA ALA A 49 -5.39 2.47 10.59
C ALA A 49 -4.64 2.98 9.35
N ASN A 50 -3.35 3.27 9.52
CA ASN A 50 -2.48 3.70 8.43
C ASN A 50 -2.48 2.69 7.26
N ILE A 51 -2.34 1.39 7.54
CA ILE A 51 -2.34 0.36 6.49
C ILE A 51 -3.66 0.38 5.70
N MET A 52 -4.81 0.54 6.37
CA MET A 52 -6.12 0.57 5.72
C MET A 52 -6.35 1.85 4.93
N ASP A 53 -5.93 3.01 5.45
CA ASP A 53 -6.01 4.29 4.73
C ASP A 53 -5.19 4.23 3.43
N TYR A 54 -3.96 3.70 3.50
CA TYR A 54 -3.13 3.48 2.32
C TYR A 54 -3.73 2.49 1.31
N VAL A 55 -4.42 1.46 1.80
CA VAL A 55 -5.11 0.49 0.93
C VAL A 55 -6.28 1.14 0.20
N ALA A 56 -6.96 2.10 0.84
CA ALA A 56 -8.08 2.81 0.24
C ALA A 56 -7.63 3.84 -0.81
N GLU A 57 -6.47 4.48 -0.59
CA GLU A 57 -5.94 5.51 -1.49
C GLU A 57 -5.18 4.98 -2.71
N ASP A 58 -4.56 3.79 -2.62
CA ASP A 58 -3.63 3.28 -3.64
C ASP A 58 -4.19 2.02 -4.33
N HIS A 59 -4.26 2.03 -5.66
CA HIS A 59 -4.66 0.86 -6.44
C HIS A 59 -3.51 -0.14 -6.70
N ASN A 60 -2.25 0.19 -6.37
CA ASN A 60 -1.07 -0.65 -6.64
C ASN A 60 -0.57 -1.42 -5.40
N LEU A 61 -1.49 -2.11 -4.73
CA LEU A 61 -1.24 -2.81 -3.45
C LEU A 61 -0.20 -3.93 -3.51
N ASP A 62 0.00 -4.53 -4.69
CA ASP A 62 0.89 -5.68 -4.88
C ASP A 62 2.37 -5.31 -4.95
N LYS A 63 2.67 -4.10 -5.42
CA LYS A 63 4.05 -3.63 -5.67
C LYS A 63 4.63 -2.86 -4.48
N ARG A 64 3.79 -2.17 -3.72
CA ARG A 64 4.25 -1.26 -2.66
C ARG A 64 4.58 -2.00 -1.36
N LYS A 65 5.84 -1.87 -0.91
CA LYS A 65 6.38 -2.49 0.32
C LYS A 65 6.55 -1.49 1.47
N THR A 66 6.72 -0.20 1.15
CA THR A 66 7.00 0.88 2.11
C THR A 66 5.81 1.84 2.27
N LEU A 67 5.39 2.04 3.52
CA LEU A 67 4.36 3.00 3.93
C LEU A 67 4.99 4.36 4.22
N ARG A 68 5.70 4.95 3.25
CA ARG A 68 6.27 6.28 3.45
C ARG A 68 5.15 7.31 3.33
N LEU A 69 4.82 7.94 4.45
CA LEU A 69 4.03 9.18 4.49
C LEU A 69 4.84 10.28 3.80
N SER A 70 4.19 10.97 2.87
CA SER A 70 4.77 12.20 2.32
C SER A 70 4.91 13.22 3.44
N ALA A 71 5.99 13.99 3.43
CA ALA A 71 6.11 15.15 4.30
C ALA A 71 5.05 16.23 3.96
N TYR A 72 4.52 16.23 2.73
CA TYR A 72 3.56 17.23 2.23
C TYR A 72 2.47 16.57 1.35
N PRO A 73 1.55 15.80 1.94
CA PRO A 73 0.56 15.02 1.19
C PRO A 73 -0.36 15.89 0.33
N ALA A 74 -0.74 17.08 0.80
CA ALA A 74 -1.57 18.02 0.04
C ALA A 74 -0.85 18.54 -1.22
N MET A 75 0.44 18.85 -1.10
CA MET A 75 1.27 19.32 -2.22
C MET A 75 1.45 18.22 -3.26
N GLU A 76 1.78 16.99 -2.84
CA GLU A 76 1.91 15.86 -3.75
C GLU A 76 0.60 15.56 -4.49
N LYS A 77 -0.53 15.60 -3.79
CA LYS A 77 -1.85 15.40 -4.39
C LYS A 77 -2.18 16.49 -5.42
N ALA A 78 -1.90 17.76 -5.10
CA ALA A 78 -2.12 18.87 -6.03
C ALA A 78 -1.23 18.73 -7.28
N LEU A 79 0.04 18.39 -7.10
CA LEU A 79 0.99 18.20 -8.21
C LEU A 79 0.59 17.03 -9.10
N TYR A 80 0.22 15.88 -8.51
CA TYR A 80 -0.26 14.73 -9.26
C TYR A 80 -1.54 15.04 -10.04
N THR A 81 -2.49 15.73 -9.41
CA THR A 81 -3.74 16.15 -10.04
C THR A 81 -3.46 17.05 -11.25
N TRP A 82 -2.61 18.07 -11.09
CA TRP A 82 -2.19 18.95 -12.17
C TRP A 82 -1.53 18.15 -13.32
N PHE A 83 -0.62 17.24 -12.99
CA PHE A 83 0.07 16.42 -13.99
C PHE A 83 -0.89 15.54 -14.81
N VAL A 84 -1.86 14.90 -14.15
CA VAL A 84 -2.89 14.08 -14.83
C VAL A 84 -3.75 14.96 -15.75
N GLN A 85 -4.16 16.14 -15.28
CA GLN A 85 -4.91 17.11 -16.08
C GLN A 85 -4.11 17.55 -17.31
N GLU A 86 -2.83 17.87 -17.15
CA GLU A 86 -1.98 18.34 -18.25
C GLU A 86 -1.74 17.24 -19.29
N ARG A 87 -1.51 16.00 -18.84
CA ARG A 87 -1.37 14.84 -19.73
C ARG A 87 -2.67 14.56 -20.50
N ALA A 88 -3.83 14.73 -19.88
CA ALA A 88 -5.12 14.59 -20.55
C ALA A 88 -5.27 15.66 -21.65
N LYS A 89 -4.87 16.92 -21.40
CA LYS A 89 -4.87 17.97 -22.44
C LYS A 89 -3.97 17.63 -23.62
N SER A 90 -2.76 17.12 -23.36
CA SER A 90 -1.84 16.68 -24.43
C SER A 90 -2.40 15.53 -25.27
N PHE A 91 -3.17 14.62 -24.66
CA PHE A 91 -3.85 13.54 -25.38
C PHE A 91 -5.01 14.05 -26.25
N VAL A 92 -5.78 15.03 -25.75
CA VAL A 92 -6.90 15.63 -26.49
C VAL A 92 -6.41 16.45 -27.70
N HIS A 93 -5.23 17.09 -27.61
CA HIS A 93 -4.68 17.84 -28.74
C HIS A 93 -4.32 16.95 -29.95
N LEU A 94 -3.91 15.70 -29.72
CA LEU A 94 -3.56 14.77 -30.81
C LEU A 94 -4.79 14.21 -31.56
N VAL A 95 -5.95 14.14 -30.89
CA VAL A 95 -7.18 13.61 -31.49
C VAL A 95 -7.92 14.69 -32.30
N CYS A 96 -7.76 15.97 -31.95
CA CYS A 96 -8.43 17.08 -32.64
C CYS A 96 -7.67 17.65 -33.85
N SER A 97 -6.35 17.42 -33.99
CA SER A 97 -5.59 17.86 -35.17
C SER A 97 -5.66 16.92 -36.39
N GLY A 98 -6.42 15.82 -36.31
CA GLY A 98 -6.57 14.82 -37.37
C GLY A 98 -7.87 14.90 -38.20
N LYS A 99 -8.60 16.02 -38.15
CA LYS A 99 -9.74 16.28 -39.04
C LYS A 99 -9.59 17.65 -39.70
N GLY A 100 -8.90 17.64 -40.82
CA GLY A 100 -8.86 18.69 -41.83
C GLY A 100 -8.61 18.02 -43.17
#